data_AF-A0A3S0HQ51-F1
#
_entry.id   AF-A0A3S0HQ51-F1
#
_cell.length_a   1.000
_cell.length_b   1.000
_cell.length_c   1.000
_cell.angle_alpha   90.00
_cell.angle_beta   90.00
_cell.angle_gamma   90.00
#
_symmetry.space_group_name_H-M   'P 1'
#
loop_
_entity.id
_entity.type
_entity.pdbx_description
1 polymer ?
#
loop_
_entity_poly.entity_id
_entity_poly.type
_entity_poly.pdbx_seq_one_letter_code
_entity_poly.pdbx_strand_id
1 'polypeptide(L)' 'MEIFYIFLLLVVICLFAALRKKRFGLLLVPVLAIVLFMIVEIILVPAPLLDTVKFIFSLQ' A
#
# COMPACT_ATOMS: atom_id res chain seq x y z
N MET A 1 -3.50 -13.67 -7.27
CA MET A 1 -2.22 -14.17 -7.82
C MET A 1 -1.62 -13.19 -8.83
N GLU A 2 -2.39 -12.71 -9.82
CA GLU A 2 -1.84 -11.83 -10.87
C GLU A 2 -1.31 -10.47 -10.39
N ILE A 3 -2.05 -9.78 -9.51
CA ILE A 3 -1.64 -8.47 -8.94
C ILE A 3 -0.32 -8.56 -8.17
N PHE A 4 -0.08 -9.69 -7.49
CA PHE A 4 1.16 -9.90 -6.73
C PHE A 4 2.39 -9.93 -7.65
N TYR A 5 2.31 -10.61 -8.80
CA TYR A 5 3.43 -10.67 -9.75
C TYR A 5 3.72 -9.31 -10.40
N ILE A 6 2.68 -8.52 -10.69
CA ILE A 6 2.83 -7.15 -11.20
C ILE A 6 3.53 -6.27 -10.17
N PHE A 7 3.11 -6.37 -8.91
CA PHE A 7 3.71 -5.60 -7.82
C PHE A 7 5.17 -6.00 -7.59
N LEU A 8 5.47 -7.30 -7.65
CA LEU A 8 6.83 -7.83 -7.52
C LEU A 8 7.75 -7.30 -8.64
N LEU A 9 7.28 -7.29 -9.88
CA LEU A 9 8.01 -6.68 -11.01
C LEU A 9 8.27 -5.19 -10.78
N LEU A 10 7.27 -4.45 -10.33
CA LEU A 10 7.39 -3.02 -10.02
C LEU A 10 8.45 -2.76 -8.93
N VAL A 11 8.46 -3.57 -7.86
CA VAL A 11 9.44 -3.47 -6.78
C VAL A 11 10.86 -3.77 -7.29
N VAL A 12 11.03 -4.84 -8.07
CA VAL A 12 12.35 -5.21 -8.64
C VAL A 12 12.89 -4.10 -9.54
N ILE A 13 12.04 -3.52 -10.40
CA ILE A 13 12.42 -2.41 -11.29
C ILE A 13 12.81 -1.18 -10.46
N CYS A 14 12.01 -0.81 -9.45
CA CYS A 14 12.31 0.34 -8.59
C CYS A 14 13.60 0.12 -7.79
N LEU A 15 13.83 -1.08 -7.26
CA LEU A 15 15.04 -1.42 -6.52
C LEU A 15 16.27 -1.35 -7.43
N PHE A 16 16.20 -1.96 -8.61
CA PHE A 16 17.31 -1.93 -9.56
C PHE A 16 17.62 -0.51 -10.03
N ALA A 17 16.59 0.30 -10.31
CA ALA A 17 16.75 1.70 -10.68
C ALA A 17 17.30 2.55 -9.53
N ALA A 18 16.86 2.33 -8.30
CA ALA A 18 17.33 3.03 -7.10
C ALA A 18 18.82 2.74 -6.85
N LEU A 19 19.22 1.47 -6.95
CA LEU A 19 20.62 1.03 -6.78
C LEU A 19 21.51 1.57 -7.92
N ARG A 20 21.06 1.50 -9.17
CA ARG A 20 21.82 2.01 -10.35
C ARG A 20 22.00 3.52 -10.33
N LYS A 21 20.96 4.29 -9.98
CA LYS A 21 21.02 5.77 -9.99
C LYS A 21 21.48 6.36 -8.65
N LYS A 22 21.78 5.54 -7.62
CA LYS A 22 21.98 5.96 -6.21
C LYS A 22 20.88 6.89 -5.67
N ARG A 23 19.70 6.88 -6.31
CA ARG A 23 18.55 7.69 -5.93
C ARG A 23 17.58 6.81 -5.17
N PHE A 24 17.86 6.62 -3.89
CA PHE A 24 17.02 5.84 -2.97
C PHE A 24 15.59 6.35 -2.88
N GLY A 25 15.31 7.61 -3.27
CA GLY A 25 13.97 8.14 -3.40
C GLY A 25 13.06 7.35 -4.37
N LEU A 26 13.61 6.57 -5.30
CA LEU A 26 12.81 5.66 -6.15
C LEU A 26 12.16 4.52 -5.37
N LEU A 27 12.66 4.19 -4.17
CA LEU A 27 12.05 3.20 -3.28
C LEU A 27 10.77 3.72 -2.62
N LEU A 28 10.52 5.04 -2.63
CA LEU A 28 9.23 5.59 -2.20
C LEU A 28 8.09 5.22 -3.16
N VAL A 29 8.38 4.92 -4.43
CA VAL A 29 7.37 4.54 -5.43
C VAL A 29 6.59 3.29 -5.02
N PRO A 30 7.21 2.15 -4.68
CA PRO A 30 6.48 0.98 -4.19
C PRO A 30 5.78 1.24 -2.84
N VAL A 31 6.35 2.07 -1.96
CA VAL A 31 5.68 2.46 -0.70
C VAL A 31 4.41 3.26 -0.98
N LEU A 32 4.48 4.26 -1.86
CA LEU A 32 3.33 5.06 -2.29
C LEU A 32 2.25 4.20 -2.95
N ALA A 33 2.66 3.21 -3.75
CA ALA A 33 1.72 2.30 -4.39
C ALA A 33 0.91 1.49 -3.36
N ILE A 34 1.55 1.01 -2.28
CA ILE A 34 0.85 0.32 -1.17
C ILE A 34 -0.08 1.28 -0.43
N VAL A 35 0.37 2.49 -0.14
CA VAL A 35 -0.44 3.50 0.57
C VAL A 35 -1.68 3.88 -0.24
N LEU A 36 -1.52 4.12 -1.54
CA LEU A 36 -2.63 4.39 -2.45
C LEU A 36 -3.60 3.21 -2.55
N PHE A 37 -3.07 1.99 -2.67
CA PHE A 37 -3.88 0.78 -2.69
C PHE A 37 -4.71 0.64 -1.41
N MET A 38 -4.12 0.86 -0.23
CA MET A 38 -4.83 0.91 1.05
C MET A 38 -5.92 1.97 1.08
N ILE A 39 -5.64 3.20 0.64
CA ILE A 39 -6.65 4.28 0.61
C ILE A 39 -7.82 3.89 -0.29
N VAL A 40 -7.53 3.35 -1.46
CA VAL A 40 -8.57 2.87 -2.40
C VAL A 40 -9.39 1.77 -1.76
N GLU A 41 -8.78 0.77 -1.11
CA GLU A 41 -9.52 -0.27 -0.39
C GLU A 41 -10.36 0.30 0.75
N ILE A 42 -9.85 1.25 1.53
CA ILE A 42 -10.60 1.91 2.62
C ILE A 42 -11.83 2.64 2.08
N ILE A 43 -11.71 3.31 0.93
CA ILE A 43 -12.82 4.03 0.29
C ILE A 43 -13.84 3.04 -0.31
N LEU A 44 -13.36 1.94 -0.89
CA LEU A 44 -14.19 0.96 -1.59
C LEU A 44 -14.86 -0.05 -0.66
N VAL A 45 -14.33 -0.30 0.54
CA VAL A 45 -14.95 -1.18 1.51
C VAL A 45 -16.11 -0.44 2.19
N PRO A 46 -17.37 -0.88 2.00
CA PRO A 46 -18.55 -0.28 2.65
C PRO A 46 -18.68 -0.73 4.12
N ALA A 47 -17.56 -0.99 4.80
CA ALA A 47 -17.56 -1.21 6.24
C ALA A 47 -17.35 0.15 6.90
N PRO A 48 -18.31 0.64 7.71
CA PRO A 48 -18.12 1.90 8.40
C PRO A 48 -16.94 1.75 9.37
N LEU A 49 -15.85 2.47 9.10
CA LEU A 49 -14.76 2.69 10.06
C LEU A 49 -15.32 3.07 11.45
N LEU A 50 -16.45 3.76 11.47
CA LEU A 50 -17.21 4.10 12.66
C LEU A 50 -17.71 2.88 13.44
N ASP A 51 -18.10 1.78 12.81
CA ASP A 51 -18.55 0.59 13.54
C ASP A 51 -17.37 -0.18 14.13
N THR A 52 -16.22 -0.21 13.45
CA THR A 52 -14.99 -0.77 14.02
C THR A 52 -14.50 0.05 15.21
N VAL A 53 -14.55 1.38 15.12
CA VAL A 53 -14.21 2.29 16.23
C VAL A 53 -15.23 2.14 17.36
N LYS A 54 -16.54 2.15 17.07
CA LYS A 54 -17.59 1.92 18.08
C LYS A 54 -17.45 0.55 18.75
N PHE A 55 -17.10 -0.51 18.02
CA PHE A 55 -16.86 -1.82 18.61
C PHE A 55 -15.73 -1.80 19.63
N ILE A 56 -14.60 -1.16 19.29
CA ILE A 56 -13.46 -1.01 20.22
C ILE A 56 -13.86 -0.21 21.47
N PHE A 57 -14.61 0.89 21.31
CA PHE A 57 -15.03 1.74 22.43
C PHE A 57 -16.27 1.22 23.18
N SER A 58 -17.02 0.28 22.62
CA SER A 58 -18.13 -0.41 23.28
C SER A 58 -17.67 -1.59 24.13
N LEU A 59 -16.40 -1.99 24.02
CA LEU A 59 -15.78 -3.04 24.83
C LEU A 59 -15.19 -2.52 26.16
N GLN A 60 -15.55 -1.30 26.56
CA GLN A 60 -15.21 -0.72 27.87
C GLN A 60 -16.37 -0.81 28.85
#